data_AF-A0A538IIS0-F1
#
_entry.id   AF-A0A538IIS0-F1
#
_cell.length_a   1.000
_cell.length_b   1.000
_cell.length_c   1.000
_cell.angle_alpha   90.00
_cell.angle_beta   90.00
_cell.angle_gamma   90.00
#
_symmetry.space_group_name_H-M   'P 1'
#
loop_
_entity.id
_entity.type
_entity.pdbx_description
1 polymer ?
#
loop_
_entity_poly.entity_id
_entity_poly.type
_entity_poly.pdbx_seq_one_letter_code
_entity_poly.pdbx_strand_id
1 'polypeptide(L)'
;VWTGEPRGEMTRQIREASRRHWHADPLTSADGARLYSDFFSPAEFRRTGLYQELARPLGIEDMVRLWLDPRGAGGARLEFDRPDRRFRDSDRAVLDVLLPHLRQFRRSAVARRRSLSWPSNGAEGLTPREREILELVADGRTNAEVAQLLWVSPSTVRKHLENAYAKLGVHNGTRTRDLRRDRPL
;
A
#
# COMPACT_ATOMS: atom_id res chain seq x y z
N VAL A 1 0.90 3.05 -0.23
CA VAL A 1 1.82 3.94 0.51
C VAL A 1 0.94 4.96 1.19
N TRP A 2 0.85 4.83 2.51
CA TRP A 2 0.12 5.68 3.44
C TRP A 2 1.19 6.43 4.22
N THR A 3 1.06 7.76 4.36
CA THR A 3 2.17 8.65 4.76
C THR A 3 1.82 9.57 5.93
N GLY A 4 0.74 9.32 6.67
CA GLY A 4 0.46 9.97 7.94
C GLY A 4 0.71 9.00 9.08
N GLU A 5 1.44 9.41 10.12
CA GLU A 5 1.45 8.61 11.36
C GLU A 5 0.04 8.69 11.98
N PRO A 6 -0.62 7.54 12.20
CA PRO A 6 -1.92 7.51 12.82
C PRO A 6 -1.75 7.95 14.27
N ARG A 7 -2.77 8.56 14.87
CA ARG A 7 -2.74 8.78 16.32
C ARG A 7 -2.87 7.47 17.11
N GLY A 8 -3.17 6.34 16.46
CA GLY A 8 -3.30 5.01 17.06
C GLY A 8 -2.56 3.90 16.30
N GLU A 9 -2.15 2.84 17.00
CA GLU A 9 -1.32 1.77 16.42
C GLU A 9 -2.06 0.92 15.37
N MET A 10 -1.41 0.58 14.26
CA MET A 10 -1.96 -0.29 13.20
C MET A 10 -1.95 -1.78 13.59
N THR A 11 -2.80 -2.14 14.56
CA THR A 11 -2.91 -3.50 15.12
C THR A 11 -3.48 -4.52 14.12
N ARG A 12 -3.35 -5.81 14.43
CA ARG A 12 -3.94 -6.91 13.63
C ARG A 12 -5.45 -6.72 13.46
N GLN A 13 -6.16 -6.36 14.53
CA GLN A 13 -7.60 -6.14 14.51
C GLN A 13 -7.99 -5.01 13.55
N ILE A 14 -7.22 -3.91 13.54
CA ILE A 14 -7.46 -2.78 12.62
C ILE A 14 -7.21 -3.19 11.17
N ARG A 15 -6.19 -4.02 10.90
CA ARG A 15 -5.96 -4.57 9.54
C ARG A 15 -7.08 -5.50 9.08
N GLU A 16 -7.63 -6.30 9.97
CA GLU A 16 -8.77 -7.17 9.67
C GLU A 16 -10.05 -6.34 9.43
N ALA A 17 -10.31 -5.34 10.28
CA ALA A 17 -11.40 -4.39 10.10
C ALA A 17 -11.30 -3.65 8.76
N SER A 18 -10.09 -3.21 8.39
CA SER A 18 -9.82 -2.56 7.10
C SER A 18 -10.24 -3.47 5.92
N ARG A 19 -9.89 -4.77 5.96
CA ARG A 19 -10.30 -5.72 4.91
C ARG A 19 -11.81 -5.94 4.89
N ARG A 20 -12.47 -6.05 6.05
CA ARG A 20 -13.93 -6.24 6.14
C ARG A 20 -14.69 -5.06 5.53
N HIS A 21 -14.32 -3.84 5.92
CA HIS A 21 -15.05 -2.63 5.52
C HIS A 21 -14.67 -2.15 4.12
N TRP A 22 -13.62 -2.70 3.50
CA TRP A 22 -13.19 -2.36 2.14
C TRP A 22 -14.31 -2.47 1.10
N HIS A 23 -15.14 -3.52 1.17
CA HIS A 23 -16.21 -3.75 0.20
C HIS A 23 -17.40 -2.79 0.36
N ALA A 24 -17.59 -2.24 1.55
CA ALA A 24 -18.67 -1.30 1.87
C ALA A 24 -18.22 0.16 1.83
N ASP A 25 -16.96 0.41 1.43
CA ASP A 25 -16.37 1.74 1.41
C ASP A 25 -16.92 2.56 0.23
N PRO A 26 -17.62 3.70 0.48
CA PRO A 26 -18.17 4.52 -0.59
C PRO A 26 -17.11 5.24 -1.41
N LEU A 27 -15.87 5.37 -0.91
CA LEU A 27 -14.74 6.01 -1.61
C LEU A 27 -14.16 5.08 -2.68
N THR A 28 -15.05 4.59 -3.53
CA THR A 28 -14.77 3.78 -4.71
C THR A 28 -13.95 4.56 -5.74
N SER A 29 -13.42 3.82 -6.71
CA SER A 29 -12.59 4.35 -7.79
C SER A 29 -13.26 5.49 -8.55
N ALA A 30 -12.58 6.64 -8.65
CA ALA A 30 -13.09 7.84 -9.29
C ALA A 30 -11.98 8.67 -9.95
N ASP A 31 -12.35 9.53 -10.89
CA ASP A 31 -11.40 10.36 -11.63
C ASP A 31 -10.89 11.60 -10.87
N GLY A 32 -11.56 11.99 -9.78
CA GLY A 32 -11.19 13.11 -8.91
C GLY A 32 -11.09 12.69 -7.45
N ALA A 33 -10.79 13.66 -6.59
CA ALA A 33 -10.82 13.48 -5.15
C ALA A 33 -12.24 13.18 -4.66
N ARG A 34 -12.36 12.20 -3.76
CA ARG A 34 -13.62 11.80 -3.10
C ARG A 34 -13.50 12.02 -1.61
N LEU A 35 -14.44 12.76 -1.04
CA LEU A 35 -14.49 13.04 0.38
C LEU A 35 -15.54 12.14 1.03
N TYR A 36 -15.30 11.71 2.27
CA TYR A 36 -16.31 10.94 3.00
C TYR A 36 -17.58 11.76 3.28
N SER A 37 -17.41 13.08 3.41
CA SER A 37 -18.50 14.05 3.54
C SER A 37 -19.43 14.12 2.33
N ASP A 38 -19.02 13.60 1.15
CA ASP A 38 -19.90 13.50 -0.02
C ASP A 38 -21.02 12.46 0.20
N PHE A 39 -20.84 11.53 1.15
CA PHE A 39 -21.72 10.39 1.38
C PHE A 39 -22.38 10.39 2.76
N PHE A 40 -21.72 11.00 3.75
CA PHE A 40 -22.18 10.97 5.14
C PHE A 40 -21.99 12.31 5.85
N SER A 41 -23.02 12.74 6.57
CA SER A 41 -22.88 13.74 7.62
C SER A 41 -21.96 13.23 8.75
N PRO A 42 -21.41 14.09 9.62
CA PRO A 42 -20.55 13.63 10.72
C PRO A 42 -21.24 12.62 11.64
N ALA A 43 -22.53 12.83 11.92
CA ALA A 43 -23.31 11.94 12.76
C ALA A 43 -23.59 10.59 12.08
N GLU A 44 -23.75 10.56 10.75
CA GLU A 44 -23.89 9.31 10.00
C GLU A 44 -22.58 8.54 9.92
N PHE A 45 -21.47 9.22 9.60
CA PHE A 45 -20.16 8.57 9.54
C PHE A 45 -19.82 7.87 10.86
N ARG A 46 -20.03 8.55 11.99
CA ARG A 46 -19.79 7.99 13.33
C ARG A 46 -20.64 6.76 13.66
N ARG A 47 -21.76 6.56 12.98
CA ARG A 47 -22.62 5.38 13.16
C ARG A 47 -22.18 4.19 12.29
N THR A 48 -21.26 4.38 11.35
CA THR A 48 -20.78 3.30 10.49
C THR A 48 -19.84 2.34 11.23
N GLY A 49 -19.84 1.07 10.82
CA GLY A 49 -18.85 0.09 11.30
C GLY A 49 -17.42 0.47 10.93
N LEU A 50 -17.22 1.09 9.75
CA LEU A 50 -15.93 1.65 9.33
C LEU A 50 -15.40 2.64 10.37
N TYR A 51 -16.23 3.57 10.85
CA TYR A 51 -15.79 4.52 11.86
C TYR A 51 -15.47 3.84 13.20
N GLN A 52 -16.38 2.98 13.68
CA GLN A 52 -16.24 2.38 15.01
C GLN A 52 -15.03 1.44 15.12
N GLU A 53 -14.76 0.66 14.07
CA GLU A 53 -13.72 -0.37 14.09
C GLU A 53 -12.37 0.09 13.50
N LEU A 54 -12.37 1.10 12.62
CA LEU A 54 -11.18 1.54 11.91
C LEU A 54 -10.83 3.01 12.18
N ALA A 55 -11.74 3.94 11.87
CA ALA A 55 -11.41 5.37 11.89
C ALA A 55 -11.19 5.89 13.32
N ARG A 56 -12.10 5.57 14.25
CA ARG A 56 -12.08 6.04 15.63
C ARG A 56 -10.81 5.58 16.40
N PRO A 57 -10.38 4.31 16.35
CA PRO A 57 -9.12 3.89 16.98
C PRO A 57 -7.88 4.61 16.44
N LEU A 58 -7.92 5.03 15.17
CA LEU A 58 -6.82 5.78 14.53
C LEU A 58 -6.93 7.29 14.72
N GLY A 59 -8.00 7.78 15.36
CA GLY A 59 -8.29 9.20 15.55
C GLY A 59 -8.69 9.93 14.27
N ILE A 60 -9.28 9.23 13.30
CA ILE A 60 -9.70 9.77 12.01
C ILE A 60 -11.16 10.24 12.10
N GLU A 61 -11.38 11.54 11.89
CA GLU A 61 -12.71 12.17 11.92
C GLU A 61 -13.20 12.60 10.53
N ASP A 62 -12.28 12.78 9.58
CA ASP A 62 -12.61 13.01 8.17
C ASP A 62 -11.51 12.44 7.26
N MET A 63 -11.87 12.09 6.03
CA MET A 63 -10.97 11.48 5.06
C MET A 63 -11.27 11.90 3.62
N VAL A 64 -10.20 11.99 2.82
CA VAL A 64 -10.28 12.19 1.37
C VAL A 64 -9.38 11.18 0.66
N ARG A 65 -9.88 10.62 -0.45
CA ARG A 65 -9.17 9.64 -1.27
C ARG A 65 -9.02 10.11 -2.70
N LEU A 66 -7.84 9.86 -3.27
CA LEU A 66 -7.52 10.07 -4.68
C LEU A 66 -7.06 8.78 -5.33
N TRP A 67 -7.58 8.47 -6.52
CA TRP A 67 -7.18 7.30 -7.29
C TRP A 67 -6.16 7.69 -8.36
N LEU A 68 -4.94 7.18 -8.20
CA LEU A 68 -3.85 7.41 -9.14
C LEU A 68 -3.91 6.49 -10.37
N ASP A 69 -4.65 5.38 -10.26
CA ASP A 69 -4.97 4.51 -11.38
C ASP A 69 -6.29 3.82 -11.08
N PRO A 70 -7.40 4.46 -11.46
CA PRO A 70 -8.72 3.96 -11.15
C PRO A 70 -9.08 2.66 -11.88
N ARG A 71 -8.31 2.27 -12.91
CA ARG A 71 -8.62 1.14 -13.80
C ARG A 71 -7.56 0.02 -13.79
N GLY A 72 -6.42 0.23 -13.13
CA GLY A 72 -5.34 -0.75 -13.05
C GLY A 72 -5.51 -1.79 -11.95
N ALA A 73 -4.94 -2.98 -12.16
CA ALA A 73 -4.90 -4.05 -11.17
C ALA A 73 -4.23 -3.57 -9.87
N GLY A 74 -4.98 -3.59 -8.76
CA GLY A 74 -4.53 -3.14 -7.44
C GLY A 74 -4.79 -1.66 -7.12
N GLY A 75 -5.34 -0.87 -8.05
CA GLY A 75 -5.99 0.41 -7.76
C GLY A 75 -5.19 1.35 -6.85
N ALA A 76 -3.99 1.76 -7.27
CA ALA A 76 -3.14 2.56 -6.41
C ALA A 76 -3.76 3.94 -6.16
N ARG A 77 -3.77 4.31 -4.89
CA ARG A 77 -4.50 5.44 -4.33
C ARG A 77 -3.68 6.15 -3.26
N LEU A 78 -4.04 7.39 -2.99
CA LEU A 78 -3.61 8.16 -1.83
C LEU A 78 -4.82 8.47 -0.97
N GLU A 79 -4.61 8.45 0.33
CA GLU A 79 -5.61 8.75 1.34
C GLU A 79 -5.02 9.77 2.30
N PHE A 80 -5.82 10.77 2.65
CA PHE A 80 -5.48 11.77 3.65
C PHE A 80 -6.56 11.80 4.71
N ASP A 81 -6.12 11.75 5.95
CA ASP A 81 -7.00 11.70 7.12
C ASP A 81 -6.83 12.97 7.95
N ARG A 82 -7.91 13.42 8.59
CA ARG A 82 -7.89 14.54 9.53
C ARG A 82 -8.58 14.18 10.85
N PRO A 83 -7.99 14.54 12.01
CA PRO A 83 -8.57 14.25 13.31
C PRO A 83 -9.47 15.36 13.87
N ASP A 84 -9.38 16.58 13.33
CA ASP A 84 -9.79 17.81 14.02
C ASP A 84 -10.70 18.72 13.19
N ARG A 85 -10.64 18.63 11.86
CA ARG A 85 -11.44 19.46 10.96
C ARG A 85 -11.80 18.73 9.68
N ARG A 86 -12.90 19.17 9.08
CA ARG A 86 -13.34 18.65 7.78
C ARG A 86 -12.48 19.12 6.62
N PHE A 87 -12.45 18.30 5.57
CA PHE A 87 -12.03 18.76 4.25
C PHE A 87 -13.05 19.71 3.67
N ARG A 88 -12.57 20.80 3.08
CA ARG A 88 -13.38 21.82 2.41
C ARG A 88 -13.31 21.63 0.90
N ASP A 89 -14.23 22.25 0.17
CA ASP A 89 -14.19 22.29 -1.29
C ASP A 89 -12.88 22.89 -1.82
N SER A 90 -12.29 23.84 -1.09
CA SER A 90 -10.95 24.37 -1.39
C SER A 90 -9.85 23.31 -1.31
N ASP A 91 -9.92 22.40 -0.33
CA ASP A 91 -8.97 21.29 -0.22
C ASP A 91 -9.13 20.34 -1.42
N ARG A 92 -10.38 20.04 -1.80
CA ARG A 92 -10.72 19.23 -2.98
C ARG A 92 -10.17 19.84 -4.26
N ALA A 93 -10.39 21.14 -4.48
CA ALA A 93 -9.93 21.84 -5.67
C ALA A 93 -8.41 21.77 -5.83
N VAL A 94 -7.65 21.97 -4.75
CA VAL A 94 -6.18 21.81 -4.76
C VAL A 94 -5.78 20.38 -5.12
N LEU A 95 -6.44 19.39 -4.51
CA LEU A 95 -6.18 17.98 -4.74
C LEU A 95 -6.49 17.56 -6.19
N ASP A 96 -7.58 18.07 -6.76
CA ASP A 96 -7.95 17.83 -8.16
C ASP A 96 -6.95 18.45 -9.13
N VAL A 97 -6.42 19.64 -8.84
CA VAL A 97 -5.33 20.27 -9.62
C VAL A 97 -4.05 19.44 -9.57
N LEU A 98 -3.71 18.86 -8.41
CA LEU A 98 -2.50 18.04 -8.26
C LEU A 98 -2.65 16.64 -8.87
N LEU A 99 -3.86 16.11 -8.99
CA LEU A 99 -4.11 14.72 -9.36
C LEU A 99 -3.49 14.29 -10.71
N PRO A 100 -3.57 15.08 -11.81
CA PRO A 100 -2.90 14.73 -13.06
C PRO A 100 -1.37 14.58 -12.90
N HIS A 101 -0.75 15.43 -12.08
CA HIS A 101 0.69 15.39 -11.82
C HIS A 101 1.08 14.18 -10.97
N LEU A 102 0.28 13.84 -9.96
CA LEU A 102 0.49 12.64 -9.14
C LEU A 102 0.33 11.35 -9.95
N ARG A 103 -0.65 11.31 -10.87
CA ARG A 103 -0.83 10.20 -11.82
C ARG A 103 0.39 10.07 -12.73
N GLN A 104 0.88 11.17 -13.28
CA GLN A 104 2.07 11.16 -14.13
C GLN A 104 3.32 10.73 -13.37
N PHE A 105 3.55 11.28 -12.18
CA PHE A 105 4.66 10.90 -11.30
C PHE A 105 4.67 9.39 -11.03
N ARG A 106 3.51 8.81 -10.67
CA ARG A 106 3.41 7.37 -10.46
C ARG A 106 3.70 6.58 -11.73
N ARG A 107 3.14 6.97 -12.88
CA ARG A 107 3.42 6.30 -14.17
C ARG A 107 4.91 6.29 -14.46
N SER A 108 5.58 7.42 -14.29
CA SER A 108 7.03 7.54 -14.44
C SER A 108 7.79 6.69 -13.42
N ALA A 109 7.37 6.65 -12.15
CA ALA A 109 8.00 5.83 -11.13
C ALA A 109 7.84 4.32 -11.41
N VAL A 110 6.66 3.88 -11.85
CA VAL A 110 6.42 2.48 -12.24
C VAL A 110 7.21 2.12 -13.49
N ALA A 111 7.25 2.99 -14.50
CA ALA A 111 8.06 2.79 -15.70
C ALA A 111 9.55 2.70 -15.37
N ARG A 112 10.06 3.58 -14.49
CA ARG A 112 11.45 3.53 -14.00
C ARG A 112 11.73 2.29 -13.18
N ARG A 113 10.79 1.85 -12.33
CA ARG A 113 10.92 0.59 -11.59
C ARG A 113 10.94 -0.61 -12.53
N ARG A 114 10.13 -0.58 -13.61
CA ARG A 114 10.12 -1.61 -14.65
C ARG A 114 11.38 -1.61 -15.51
N SER A 115 11.98 -0.45 -15.76
CA SER A 115 13.24 -0.35 -16.49
C SER A 115 14.47 -0.67 -15.61
N LEU A 116 14.36 -0.46 -14.30
CA LEU A 116 15.38 -0.85 -13.31
C LEU A 116 15.21 -2.29 -12.82
N SER A 117 14.02 -2.89 -12.94
CA SER A 117 13.87 -4.34 -12.90
C SER A 117 14.43 -4.88 -14.22
N TRP A 118 15.65 -5.41 -14.12
CA TRP A 118 16.43 -6.14 -15.13
C TRP A 118 15.56 -7.05 -16.04
N PRO A 119 16.01 -7.40 -17.27
CA PRO A 119 15.21 -8.07 -18.28
C PRO A 119 14.50 -9.32 -17.74
N SER A 120 13.34 -9.58 -18.32
CA SER A 120 12.35 -10.61 -18.06
C SER A 120 12.84 -12.05 -17.77
N ASN A 121 14.15 -12.34 -17.82
CA ASN A 121 14.75 -13.64 -17.50
C ASN A 121 14.75 -13.99 -15.99
N GLY A 122 14.55 -13.04 -15.07
CA GLY A 122 14.58 -13.34 -13.62
C GLY A 122 13.44 -14.26 -13.15
N ALA A 123 12.27 -14.17 -13.79
CA ALA A 123 11.11 -15.02 -13.48
C ALA A 123 11.23 -16.45 -14.08
N GLU A 124 12.09 -16.64 -15.08
CA GLU A 124 12.40 -17.93 -15.70
C GLU A 124 13.29 -18.80 -14.79
N GLY A 125 14.02 -18.21 -13.84
CA GLY A 125 14.86 -18.94 -12.87
C GLY A 125 14.14 -19.36 -11.58
N LEU A 126 12.91 -18.88 -11.35
CA LEU A 126 12.13 -19.26 -10.17
C LEU A 126 11.52 -20.65 -10.36
N THR A 127 11.69 -21.49 -9.35
CA THR A 127 10.95 -22.76 -9.27
C THR A 127 9.46 -22.49 -9.06
N PRO A 128 8.58 -23.42 -9.45
CA PRO A 128 7.14 -23.31 -9.18
C PRO A 128 6.83 -23.03 -7.71
N ARG A 129 7.58 -23.67 -6.80
CA ARG A 129 7.40 -23.51 -5.36
C ARG A 129 7.81 -22.14 -4.84
N GLU A 130 8.90 -21.57 -5.36
CA GLU A 130 9.32 -20.21 -5.03
C GLU A 130 8.30 -19.18 -5.51
N ARG A 131 7.71 -19.38 -6.69
CA ARG A 131 6.65 -18.52 -7.24
C ARG A 131 5.39 -18.57 -6.38
N GLU A 132 4.91 -19.78 -6.08
CA GLU A 132 3.72 -20.00 -5.23
C GLU A 132 3.88 -19.34 -3.85
N ILE A 133 5.07 -19.47 -3.24
CA ILE A 133 5.36 -18.83 -1.95
C ILE A 133 5.40 -17.30 -2.07
N LEU A 134 6.02 -16.75 -3.11
CA LEU A 134 6.06 -15.31 -3.35
C LEU A 134 4.66 -14.72 -3.57
N GLU A 135 3.80 -15.44 -4.30
CA GLU A 135 2.41 -15.05 -4.53
C GLU A 135 1.68 -14.94 -3.20
N LEU A 136 1.70 -15.99 -2.36
CA LEU A 136 1.05 -15.97 -1.05
C LEU A 136 1.59 -14.87 -0.11
N VAL A 137 2.89 -14.59 -0.14
CA VAL A 137 3.49 -13.49 0.66
C VAL A 137 3.07 -12.12 0.13
N ALA A 138 3.04 -11.92 -1.19
CA ALA A 138 2.57 -10.67 -1.81
C ALA A 138 1.10 -10.38 -1.45
N ASP A 139 0.35 -11.45 -1.26
CA ASP A 139 -1.04 -11.51 -0.80
C ASP A 139 -1.21 -11.26 0.71
N GLY A 140 -0.12 -10.93 1.41
CA GLY A 140 -0.10 -10.50 2.80
C GLY A 140 -0.13 -11.61 3.85
N ARG A 141 0.11 -12.87 3.46
CA ARG A 141 0.23 -13.98 4.41
C ARG A 141 1.62 -13.97 5.09
N THR A 142 1.66 -14.35 6.35
CA THR A 142 2.89 -14.56 7.12
C THR A 142 3.55 -15.89 6.76
N ASN A 143 4.86 -16.04 7.00
CA ASN A 143 5.56 -17.31 6.75
C ASN A 143 4.92 -18.51 7.49
N ALA A 144 4.29 -18.28 8.64
CA ALA A 144 3.58 -19.31 9.38
C ALA A 144 2.27 -19.72 8.69
N GLU A 145 1.50 -18.77 8.17
CA GLU A 145 0.27 -19.04 7.42
C GLU A 145 0.60 -19.72 6.08
N VAL A 146 1.64 -19.26 5.37
CA VAL A 146 2.12 -19.91 4.13
C VAL A 146 2.57 -21.35 4.41
N ALA A 147 3.30 -21.57 5.52
CA ALA A 147 3.73 -22.90 5.93
C ALA A 147 2.54 -23.85 6.17
N GLN A 148 1.48 -23.36 6.82
CA GLN A 148 0.25 -24.12 7.04
C GLN A 148 -0.48 -24.43 5.72
N LEU A 149 -0.65 -23.43 4.84
CA LEU A 149 -1.31 -23.60 3.55
C LEU A 149 -0.59 -24.60 2.64
N LEU A 150 0.73 -24.61 2.72
CA LEU A 150 1.60 -25.39 1.84
C LEU A 150 2.12 -26.68 2.47
N TRP A 151 1.69 -27.00 3.70
CA TRP A 151 2.09 -28.20 4.47
C TRP A 151 3.61 -28.35 4.61
N VAL A 152 4.30 -27.25 4.90
CA VAL A 152 5.75 -27.20 5.13
C VAL A 152 6.06 -26.48 6.43
N SER A 153 7.33 -26.46 6.86
CA SER A 153 7.74 -25.67 8.01
C SER A 153 7.92 -24.18 7.65
N PRO A 154 7.77 -23.25 8.62
CA PRO A 154 8.09 -21.83 8.40
C PRO A 154 9.55 -21.58 8.02
N SER A 155 10.47 -22.47 8.43
CA SER A 155 11.88 -22.40 8.02
C SER A 155 12.08 -22.75 6.54
N THR A 156 11.33 -23.73 6.02
CA THR A 156 11.34 -24.06 4.58
C THR A 156 10.79 -22.89 3.75
N VAL A 157 9.71 -22.24 4.20
CA VAL A 157 9.19 -21.02 3.54
C VAL A 157 10.26 -19.93 3.49
N ARG A 158 10.93 -19.65 4.61
CA ARG A 158 12.03 -18.68 4.66
C ARG A 158 13.14 -19.03 3.67
N LYS A 159 13.50 -20.32 3.58
CA LYS A 159 14.56 -20.76 2.68
C LYS A 159 14.20 -20.58 1.20
N HIS A 160 12.96 -20.89 0.82
CA HIS A 160 12.48 -20.62 -0.53
C HIS A 160 12.44 -19.11 -0.84
N LEU A 161 12.04 -18.27 0.13
CA LEU A 161 12.08 -16.82 -0.04
C LEU A 161 13.51 -16.28 -0.20
N GLU A 162 14.47 -16.76 0.59
CA GLU A 162 15.90 -16.40 0.43
C GLU A 162 16.41 -16.73 -0.98
N ASN A 163 16.14 -17.96 -1.45
CA ASN A 163 16.55 -18.39 -2.78
C ASN A 163 15.85 -17.57 -3.88
N ALA A 164 14.54 -17.30 -3.72
CA ALA A 164 13.78 -16.49 -4.63
C ALA A 164 14.32 -15.05 -4.69
N TYR A 165 14.60 -14.42 -3.54
CA TYR A 165 15.17 -13.06 -3.50
C TYR A 165 16.58 -12.99 -4.10
N ALA A 166 17.41 -14.01 -3.85
CA ALA A 166 18.73 -14.12 -4.48
C ALA A 166 18.61 -14.21 -6.02
N LYS A 167 17.69 -15.05 -6.52
CA LYS A 167 17.41 -15.19 -7.96
C LYS A 167 16.83 -13.92 -8.58
N LEU A 168 16.07 -13.16 -7.81
CA LEU A 168 15.48 -11.88 -8.22
C LEU A 168 16.46 -10.69 -8.07
N GLY A 169 17.70 -10.92 -7.63
CA GLY A 169 18.68 -9.86 -7.41
C GLY A 169 18.28 -8.88 -6.30
N VAL A 170 17.34 -9.26 -5.44
CA VAL A 170 16.91 -8.47 -4.28
C VAL A 170 17.94 -8.70 -3.18
N HIS A 171 19.07 -8.01 -3.27
CA HIS A 171 19.96 -7.86 -2.13
C HIS A 171 19.34 -6.84 -1.17
N ASN A 172 19.19 -7.20 0.10
CA ASN A 172 18.79 -6.26 1.15
C ASN A 172 19.77 -5.08 1.15
N GLY A 173 19.36 -3.99 0.50
CA GLY A 173 20.01 -2.69 0.53
C GLY A 173 19.94 -2.08 1.92
N THR A 174 20.65 -2.67 2.85
CA THR A 174 20.97 -2.07 4.14
C THR A 174 22.10 -1.08 3.85
N ARG A 175 21.76 0.21 3.91
CA ARG A 175 22.65 1.38 3.97
C ARG A 175 24.15 1.04 3.95
N THR A 176 24.78 1.15 2.80
CA THR A 176 26.19 1.53 2.70
C THR A 176 26.22 2.99 2.26
N ARG A 177 26.47 3.88 3.23
CA ARG A 177 27.01 5.21 2.95
C ARG A 177 28.35 4.96 2.26
N ASP A 178 28.40 5.12 0.95
CA ASP A 178 29.66 5.22 0.24
C ASP A 178 30.22 6.63 0.52
N LEU A 179 31.03 6.74 1.59
CA LEU A 179 31.96 7.84 1.77
C LEU A 179 33.06 7.66 0.73
N ARG A 180 32.74 8.03 -0.51
CA ARG A 180 33.74 8.17 -1.54
C ARG A 180 34.58 9.40 -1.20
N ARG A 181 35.75 9.12 -0.62
CA ARG A 181 36.85 10.06 -0.41
C ARG A 181 37.12 10.81 -1.71
N ASP A 182 36.84 12.11 -1.72
CA ASP A 182 37.46 13.04 -2.65
C ASP A 182 38.89 13.32 -2.18
N ARG A 183 39.85 12.83 -2.97
CA ARG A 183 41.10 13.48 -3.43
C ARG A 183 41.85 12.47 -4.31
N PRO A 184 42.39 12.85 -5.48
CA PRO A 184 43.33 13.99 -5.67
C PRO A 184 42.90 14.91 -6.84
N LEU A 185 43.40 16.15 -6.99
CA LEU A 185 44.80 16.58 -7.19
C LEU A 185 45.19 17.74 -6.26
#